data_AF-A0AAD7P2R9-F1
#
_entry.id   AF-A0AAD7P2R9-F1
#
_cell.length_a   1.000
_cell.length_b   1.000
_cell.length_c   1.000
_cell.angle_alpha   90.00
_cell.angle_beta   90.00
_cell.angle_gamma   90.00
#
_symmetry.space_group_name_H-M   'P 1'
#
loop_
_entity.id
_entity.type
_entity.pdbx_description
1 polymer ?
#
loop_
_entity_poly.entity_id
_entity_poly.type
_entity_poly.pdbx_seq_one_letter_code
_entity_poly.pdbx_strand_id
1 'polypeptide(L)'
;MILEDLGIPYKIVEAQGDVGGRLYTHHFERDIGTPFNYFDIGAMRFPKTDSMNRVFNLFDDPNLNTPDIALGSRIKRFHFVGAGNNNTLLSYNGITIRQNNQPPLTDDVFRAREVVKDTDAARYIAAGTTAIVNDVIRPYGKALLNDLKDGTQDGWELMKSVEDHSTRSYMAFQYRPSSSIDLPATTLPNDIINWCETFDKSTGWYDRSFSETVLEAIAFGWNPDPSVPPPNWFLVEGGSNKIAQAMAAYIKKQKPDAIDFNSRISYIGMGKDGSNNIMEVKVDQRTTSYKFSHVISTLPLTVLRTINIKNAGLSLMQSNALRELNYGPSVKIGMLFRTAWWTSGKDKDGNVLNIVGGQTYTDRPLRTVVYPSYGDVMAGKTSALIASYCWTDDATRLSALIGNDNKLLQEFVLTELADIHNVDLDYLRNQLVEMKPWSWSNAPYAMGAFAFFGPGKFKNLYTALTTPAGGNAFHFAGEAISVRHAWVEGALDSAWRAVAELLVCSGADIATLQKFTDNWGVNLEWVKSSALTRTAPTKSFPATGLPILVNPRDTLFSIGSSLLVHHLAAAEAATAA
;
A
#
# COMPACT_ATOMS: atom_id res chain seq x y z
N MET A 1 -1.41 -10.62 -17.55
CA MET A 1 -2.79 -10.27 -17.97
C MET A 1 -2.77 -9.18 -19.03
N ILE A 2 -2.28 -7.97 -18.74
CA ILE A 2 -2.20 -6.89 -19.76
C ILE A 2 -1.45 -7.34 -21.03
N LEU A 3 -0.22 -7.85 -20.90
CA LEU A 3 0.56 -8.34 -22.05
C LEU A 3 -0.13 -9.49 -22.80
N GLU A 4 -0.86 -10.35 -22.09
CA GLU A 4 -1.63 -11.44 -22.70
C GLU A 4 -2.77 -10.90 -23.55
N ASP A 5 -3.56 -9.96 -23.02
CA ASP A 5 -4.64 -9.31 -23.76
C ASP A 5 -4.10 -8.59 -25.02
N LEU A 6 -2.95 -7.93 -24.92
CA LEU A 6 -2.32 -7.25 -26.06
C LEU A 6 -1.62 -8.21 -27.05
N GLY A 7 -1.57 -9.52 -26.77
CA GLY A 7 -0.90 -10.50 -27.63
C GLY A 7 0.64 -10.38 -27.64
N ILE A 8 1.22 -9.75 -26.60
CA ILE A 8 2.66 -9.54 -26.49
C ILE A 8 3.29 -10.76 -25.78
N PRO A 9 4.28 -11.45 -26.37
CA PRO A 9 4.91 -12.60 -25.73
C PRO A 9 5.64 -12.23 -24.43
N TYR A 10 5.41 -13.00 -23.36
CA TYR A 10 6.08 -12.82 -22.07
C TYR A 10 6.49 -14.15 -21.41
N LYS A 11 7.36 -14.04 -20.40
CA LYS A 11 7.74 -15.10 -19.47
C LYS A 11 7.88 -14.48 -18.07
N ILE A 12 7.32 -15.13 -17.07
CA ILE A 12 7.41 -14.75 -15.66
C ILE A 12 8.42 -15.70 -15.00
N VAL A 13 9.35 -15.14 -14.24
CA VAL A 13 10.39 -15.91 -13.54
C VAL A 13 10.22 -15.65 -12.05
N GLU A 14 9.81 -16.67 -11.31
CA GLU A 14 9.45 -16.61 -9.89
C GLU A 14 10.47 -17.41 -9.08
N ALA A 15 11.03 -16.78 -8.04
CA ALA A 15 12.05 -17.41 -7.22
C ALA A 15 11.49 -18.55 -6.35
N GLN A 16 10.22 -18.44 -5.95
CA GLN A 16 9.54 -19.40 -5.10
C GLN A 16 8.80 -20.47 -5.92
N GLY A 17 8.30 -21.51 -5.23
CA GLY A 17 7.48 -22.56 -5.83
C GLY A 17 6.00 -22.21 -5.98
N ASP A 18 5.59 -21.01 -5.57
CA ASP A 18 4.21 -20.52 -5.61
C ASP A 18 4.19 -19.02 -5.96
N VAL A 19 3.02 -18.53 -6.35
CA VAL A 19 2.78 -17.11 -6.66
C VAL A 19 2.34 -16.32 -5.43
N GLY A 20 2.52 -14.99 -5.49
CA GLY A 20 1.84 -14.05 -4.60
C GLY A 20 2.77 -13.10 -3.85
N GLY A 21 3.98 -13.55 -3.49
CA GLY A 21 4.95 -12.73 -2.76
C GLY A 21 4.35 -12.17 -1.46
N ARG A 22 3.97 -10.89 -1.45
CA ARG A 22 3.32 -10.22 -0.30
C ARG A 22 1.80 -10.39 -0.24
N LEU A 23 1.19 -11.10 -1.20
CA LEU A 23 -0.13 -11.72 -1.06
C LEU A 23 0.07 -13.11 -0.45
N TYR A 24 0.23 -13.16 0.87
CA TYR A 24 0.61 -14.37 1.57
C TYR A 24 -0.35 -14.68 2.71
N THR A 25 -1.01 -15.83 2.58
CA THR A 25 -1.93 -16.39 3.56
C THR A 25 -1.30 -17.62 4.18
N HIS A 26 -1.33 -17.70 5.51
CA HIS A 26 -0.94 -18.90 6.24
C HIS A 26 -2.18 -19.63 6.73
N HIS A 27 -2.32 -20.89 6.33
CA HIS A 27 -3.27 -21.84 6.90
C HIS A 27 -2.56 -22.65 7.98
N PHE A 28 -3.15 -22.70 9.17
CA PHE A 28 -2.63 -23.53 10.25
C PHE A 28 -2.81 -25.02 9.93
N GLU A 29 -1.91 -25.86 10.43
CA GLU A 29 -1.93 -27.30 10.12
C GLU A 29 -3.10 -28.03 10.79
N ARG A 30 -3.51 -27.55 11.97
CA ARG A 30 -4.62 -28.12 12.72
C ARG A 30 -5.96 -27.72 12.12
N ASP A 31 -6.88 -28.68 12.04
CA ASP A 31 -8.20 -28.54 11.44
C ASP A 31 -9.22 -27.74 12.29
N ILE A 32 -8.83 -27.33 13.50
CA ILE A 32 -9.67 -26.55 14.42
C ILE A 32 -10.06 -25.23 13.76
N GLY A 33 -11.37 -25.02 13.57
CA GLY A 33 -11.93 -23.81 12.93
C GLY A 33 -11.78 -23.78 11.42
N THR A 34 -11.50 -24.92 10.76
CA THR A 34 -11.59 -25.03 9.30
C THR A 34 -13.00 -24.67 8.78
N PRO A 35 -13.10 -24.09 7.58
CA PRO A 35 -12.01 -23.70 6.67
C PRO A 35 -11.36 -22.33 6.99
N PHE A 36 -11.69 -21.72 8.13
CA PHE A 36 -11.28 -20.36 8.51
C PHE A 36 -10.09 -20.32 9.49
N ASN A 37 -9.34 -21.40 9.59
CA ASN A 37 -8.13 -21.56 10.39
C ASN A 37 -6.90 -20.97 9.66
N TYR A 38 -7.01 -19.72 9.22
CA TYR A 38 -5.93 -19.05 8.50
C TYR A 38 -5.83 -17.59 8.91
N PHE A 39 -4.73 -16.94 8.58
CA PHE A 39 -4.62 -15.49 8.59
C PHE A 39 -3.73 -15.00 7.45
N ASP A 40 -3.94 -13.76 7.03
CA ASP A 40 -3.09 -13.11 6.04
C ASP A 40 -1.85 -12.49 6.71
N ILE A 41 -0.69 -13.05 6.39
CA ILE A 41 0.64 -12.50 6.74
C ILE A 41 0.87 -11.18 5.99
N GLY A 42 0.42 -11.12 4.73
CA GLY A 42 0.56 -9.96 3.85
C GLY A 42 -0.66 -9.06 3.82
N ALA A 43 -1.08 -8.66 2.61
CA ALA A 43 -2.32 -7.90 2.43
C ALA A 43 -3.52 -8.69 2.99
N MET A 44 -4.49 -8.01 3.60
CA MET A 44 -5.63 -8.68 4.26
C MET A 44 -6.96 -7.93 4.12
N ARG A 45 -6.92 -6.66 3.70
CA ARG A 45 -8.07 -5.75 3.69
C ARG A 45 -7.95 -4.76 2.54
N PHE A 46 -9.08 -4.39 1.97
CA PHE A 46 -9.19 -3.59 0.75
C PHE A 46 -10.30 -2.53 0.96
N PRO A 47 -9.96 -1.25 1.15
CA PRO A 47 -10.96 -0.18 1.26
C PRO A 47 -11.47 0.20 -0.13
N LYS A 48 -12.79 0.29 -0.29
CA LYS A 48 -13.39 0.79 -1.53
C LYS A 48 -13.45 2.31 -1.49
N THR A 49 -12.44 2.94 -2.08
CA THR A 49 -12.27 4.39 -2.22
C THR A 49 -11.91 4.72 -3.67
N ASP A 50 -12.06 5.99 -4.06
CA ASP A 50 -11.66 6.45 -5.40
C ASP A 50 -10.16 6.24 -5.67
N SER A 51 -9.36 6.30 -4.60
CA SER A 51 -7.92 6.07 -4.59
C SER A 51 -7.51 4.59 -4.68
N MET A 52 -8.44 3.64 -4.66
CA MET A 52 -8.16 2.20 -4.57
C MET A 52 -9.01 1.38 -5.55
N ASN A 53 -9.47 1.98 -6.65
CA ASN A 53 -10.46 1.34 -7.52
C ASN A 53 -9.89 0.22 -8.40
N ARG A 54 -8.60 0.23 -8.77
CA ARG A 54 -8.03 -0.75 -9.72
C ARG A 54 -8.04 -2.17 -9.16
N VAL A 55 -7.82 -2.35 -7.85
CA VAL A 55 -7.93 -3.67 -7.22
C VAL A 55 -9.37 -4.21 -7.25
N PHE A 56 -10.39 -3.35 -7.20
CA PHE A 56 -11.79 -3.79 -7.36
C PHE A 56 -12.10 -4.13 -8.82
N ASN A 57 -11.55 -3.38 -9.78
CA ASN A 57 -11.64 -3.78 -11.20
C ASN A 57 -11.00 -5.16 -11.43
N LEU A 58 -9.91 -5.49 -10.73
CA LEU A 58 -9.32 -6.83 -10.76
C LEU A 58 -10.25 -7.89 -10.14
N PHE A 59 -10.93 -7.57 -9.04
CA PHE A 59 -11.90 -8.48 -8.43
C PHE A 59 -13.11 -8.75 -9.33
N ASP A 60 -13.51 -7.76 -10.11
CA ASP A 60 -14.65 -7.81 -11.03
C ASP A 60 -14.26 -8.30 -12.45
N ASP A 61 -12.96 -8.53 -12.72
CA ASP A 61 -12.48 -8.95 -14.04
C ASP A 61 -13.13 -10.28 -14.48
N PRO A 62 -13.83 -10.33 -15.62
CA PRO A 62 -14.49 -11.54 -16.12
C PRO A 62 -13.54 -12.73 -16.28
N ASN A 63 -12.27 -12.47 -16.61
CA ASN A 63 -11.25 -13.50 -16.78
C ASN A 63 -10.84 -14.16 -15.47
N LEU A 64 -11.08 -13.50 -14.33
CA LEU A 64 -10.84 -14.03 -12.99
C LEU A 64 -12.13 -14.53 -12.32
N ASN A 65 -13.26 -14.46 -13.04
CA ASN A 65 -14.59 -14.84 -12.59
C ASN A 65 -15.24 -15.92 -13.47
N THR A 66 -14.42 -16.72 -14.14
CA THR A 66 -14.88 -17.95 -14.80
C THR A 66 -15.29 -19.01 -13.76
N PRO A 67 -16.09 -20.03 -14.14
CA PRO A 67 -16.52 -21.09 -13.22
C PRO A 67 -15.36 -21.81 -12.48
N ASP A 68 -14.17 -21.85 -13.08
CA ASP A 68 -12.96 -22.49 -12.54
C ASP A 68 -12.11 -21.58 -11.62
N ILE A 69 -12.30 -20.26 -11.63
CA ILE A 69 -11.47 -19.30 -10.86
C ILE A 69 -12.28 -18.59 -9.77
N ALA A 70 -13.41 -17.99 -10.14
CA ALA A 70 -14.41 -17.38 -9.25
C ALA A 70 -13.86 -16.43 -8.15
N LEU A 71 -12.91 -15.54 -8.48
CA LEU A 71 -12.28 -14.62 -7.51
C LEU A 71 -13.29 -13.69 -6.82
N GLY A 72 -14.15 -13.03 -7.60
CA GLY A 72 -15.14 -12.06 -7.12
C GLY A 72 -16.11 -12.64 -6.09
N SER A 73 -16.47 -13.92 -6.22
CA SER A 73 -17.33 -14.61 -5.25
C SER A 73 -16.73 -14.71 -3.84
N ARG A 74 -15.39 -14.60 -3.73
CA ARG A 74 -14.63 -14.65 -2.47
C ARG A 74 -14.55 -13.29 -1.79
N ILE A 75 -14.95 -12.20 -2.44
CA ILE A 75 -14.85 -10.87 -1.86
C ILE A 75 -15.97 -10.68 -0.83
N LYS A 76 -15.59 -10.60 0.44
CA LYS A 76 -16.51 -10.45 1.58
C LYS A 76 -16.26 -9.15 2.32
N ARG A 77 -17.18 -8.75 3.19
CA ARG A 77 -17.01 -7.57 4.04
C ARG A 77 -15.93 -7.80 5.08
N PHE A 78 -15.11 -6.77 5.28
CA PHE A 78 -14.16 -6.68 6.38
C PHE A 78 -14.68 -5.65 7.39
N HIS A 79 -14.76 -6.02 8.66
CA HIS A 79 -15.19 -5.13 9.73
C HIS A 79 -13.96 -4.38 10.25
N PHE A 80 -13.67 -3.22 9.66
CA PHE A 80 -12.52 -2.39 10.02
C PHE A 80 -12.67 -1.74 11.41
N VAL A 81 -13.83 -1.13 11.61
CA VAL A 81 -14.37 -0.80 12.93
C VAL A 81 -15.25 -1.98 13.35
N GLY A 82 -15.24 -2.30 14.64
CA GLY A 82 -16.04 -3.40 15.17
C GLY A 82 -17.53 -3.30 14.78
N ALA A 83 -18.17 -4.42 14.47
CA ALA A 83 -19.57 -4.43 14.04
C ALA A 83 -20.55 -4.27 15.23
N GLY A 84 -21.57 -3.41 15.10
CA GLY A 84 -22.65 -3.28 16.10
C GLY A 84 -22.13 -2.88 17.49
N ASN A 85 -22.53 -3.60 18.53
CA ASN A 85 -22.07 -3.40 19.92
C ASN A 85 -20.71 -4.06 20.20
N ASN A 86 -19.77 -4.01 19.25
CA ASN A 86 -18.45 -4.64 19.42
C ASN A 86 -17.63 -3.92 20.50
N ASN A 87 -17.06 -4.71 21.41
CA ASN A 87 -16.26 -4.25 22.53
C ASN A 87 -14.75 -4.29 22.24
N THR A 88 -14.32 -3.93 21.03
CA THR A 88 -12.89 -3.69 20.77
C THR A 88 -12.35 -2.67 21.76
N LEU A 89 -11.07 -2.79 22.12
CA LEU A 89 -10.50 -2.06 23.24
C LEU A 89 -9.56 -0.94 22.78
N LEU A 90 -9.44 0.08 23.62
CA LEU A 90 -8.31 1.01 23.65
C LEU A 90 -7.60 0.80 24.98
N SER A 91 -6.32 0.44 24.94
CA SER A 91 -5.50 0.19 26.14
C SER A 91 -4.27 1.08 26.12
N TYR A 92 -4.32 2.19 26.86
CA TYR A 92 -3.24 3.18 26.90
C TYR A 92 -2.97 3.63 28.34
N ASN A 93 -1.71 3.84 28.70
CA ASN A 93 -1.25 4.32 30.00
C ASN A 93 -1.82 3.52 31.19
N GLY A 94 -1.96 2.20 30.99
CA GLY A 94 -2.50 1.26 31.98
C GLY A 94 -4.02 1.32 32.16
N ILE A 95 -4.74 2.06 31.30
CA ILE A 95 -6.20 2.16 31.30
C ILE A 95 -6.74 1.49 30.05
N THR A 96 -7.68 0.57 30.24
CA THR A 96 -8.38 -0.12 29.15
C THR A 96 -9.86 0.22 29.16
N ILE A 97 -10.38 0.67 28.02
CA ILE A 97 -11.81 0.94 27.83
C ILE A 97 -12.32 0.27 26.56
N ARG A 98 -13.64 0.02 26.50
CA ARG A 98 -14.32 -0.47 25.31
C ARG A 98 -14.62 0.70 24.37
N GLN A 99 -14.30 0.57 23.08
CA GLN A 99 -14.46 1.61 22.06
C GLN A 99 -15.92 2.03 21.87
N ASN A 100 -16.88 1.11 22.00
CA ASN A 100 -18.31 1.41 21.90
C ASN A 100 -18.88 2.19 23.10
N ASN A 101 -18.17 2.21 24.23
CA ASN A 101 -18.54 2.93 25.45
C ASN A 101 -17.52 4.03 25.77
N GLN A 102 -16.79 4.48 24.76
CA GLN A 102 -15.72 5.45 24.92
C GLN A 102 -16.30 6.83 25.27
N PRO A 103 -15.97 7.40 26.45
CA PRO A 103 -16.22 8.82 26.70
C PRO A 103 -15.40 9.66 25.72
N PRO A 104 -15.77 10.93 25.47
CA PRO A 104 -14.97 11.83 24.66
C PRO A 104 -13.49 11.77 25.06
N LEU A 105 -12.58 11.58 24.10
CA LEU A 105 -11.12 11.56 24.35
C LEU A 105 -10.59 12.83 25.03
N THR A 106 -11.41 13.90 25.03
CA THR A 106 -11.17 15.19 25.65
C THR A 106 -11.18 15.14 27.18
N ASP A 107 -11.72 14.09 27.80
CA ASP A 107 -11.85 13.95 29.26
C ASP A 107 -10.55 13.45 29.94
N ASP A 108 -9.42 13.48 29.22
CA ASP A 108 -8.10 13.02 29.71
C ASP A 108 -8.12 11.57 30.25
N VAL A 109 -8.99 10.73 29.68
CA VAL A 109 -9.29 9.37 30.16
C VAL A 109 -8.04 8.50 30.26
N PHE A 110 -7.10 8.69 29.33
CA PHE A 110 -5.84 7.95 29.29
C PHE A 110 -4.68 8.72 29.95
N ARG A 111 -4.95 9.67 30.85
CA ARG A 111 -3.92 10.38 31.64
C ARG A 111 -2.87 11.07 30.75
N ALA A 112 -3.30 11.66 29.64
CA ALA A 112 -2.45 12.40 28.72
C ALA A 112 -1.69 13.55 29.41
N ARG A 113 -2.25 14.16 30.47
CA ARG A 113 -1.55 15.15 31.32
C ARG A 113 -0.25 14.65 31.94
N GLU A 114 -0.05 13.34 32.03
CA GLU A 114 1.19 12.76 32.57
C GLU A 114 2.32 12.68 31.56
N VAL A 115 2.02 12.77 30.26
CA VAL A 115 3.01 12.71 29.18
C VAL A 115 3.13 14.04 28.42
N VAL A 116 2.06 14.84 28.39
CA VAL A 116 2.07 16.22 27.88
C VAL A 116 2.57 17.15 28.99
N LYS A 117 3.71 17.81 28.74
CA LYS A 117 4.42 18.71 29.66
C LYS A 117 4.34 20.18 29.26
N ASP A 118 3.81 20.49 28.08
CA ASP A 118 3.57 21.85 27.64
C ASP A 118 2.70 22.65 28.62
N THR A 119 2.96 23.95 28.73
CA THR A 119 2.23 24.86 29.63
C THR A 119 0.74 25.00 29.30
N ASP A 120 0.34 24.77 28.04
CA ASP A 120 -1.05 24.82 27.58
C ASP A 120 -1.64 23.42 27.33
N ALA A 121 -1.12 22.40 28.04
CA ALA A 121 -1.53 20.99 27.92
C ALA A 121 -3.06 20.80 27.89
N ALA A 122 -3.80 21.56 28.72
CA ALA A 122 -5.24 21.46 28.80
C ALA A 122 -5.94 21.73 27.46
N ARG A 123 -5.43 22.67 26.67
CA ARG A 123 -6.02 23.02 25.37
C ARG A 123 -5.76 21.94 24.32
N TYR A 124 -4.53 21.41 24.27
CA TYR A 124 -4.20 20.30 23.36
C TYR A 124 -4.98 19.03 23.70
N ILE A 125 -5.12 18.71 24.99
CA ILE A 125 -5.89 17.54 25.45
C ILE A 125 -7.38 17.71 25.13
N ALA A 126 -7.93 18.91 25.35
CA ALA A 126 -9.31 19.23 24.98
C ALA A 126 -9.55 19.17 23.46
N ALA A 127 -8.56 19.51 22.63
CA ALA A 127 -8.67 19.33 21.18
C ALA A 127 -8.64 17.85 20.77
N GLY A 128 -7.78 17.05 21.41
CA GLY A 128 -7.61 15.64 21.13
C GLY A 128 -6.74 15.36 19.90
N THR A 129 -6.03 14.22 19.92
CA THR A 129 -5.08 13.86 18.85
C THR A 129 -5.73 13.76 17.48
N THR A 130 -6.94 13.19 17.36
CA THR A 130 -7.65 13.06 16.09
C THR A 130 -7.93 14.40 15.43
N ALA A 131 -8.37 15.42 16.17
CA ALA A 131 -8.65 16.74 15.61
C ALA A 131 -7.36 17.43 15.17
N ILE A 132 -6.29 17.33 15.99
CA ILE A 132 -4.97 17.88 15.69
C ILE A 132 -4.41 17.27 14.40
N VAL A 133 -4.36 15.94 14.32
CA VAL A 133 -3.81 15.24 13.15
C VAL A 133 -4.64 15.52 11.89
N ASN A 134 -5.97 15.55 12.01
CA ASN A 134 -6.84 15.90 10.90
C ASN A 134 -6.56 17.32 10.38
N ASP A 135 -6.33 18.30 11.26
CA ASP A 135 -5.99 19.66 10.86
C ASP A 135 -4.64 19.73 10.14
N VAL A 136 -3.63 19.02 10.66
CA VAL A 136 -2.28 18.93 10.08
C VAL A 136 -2.32 18.44 8.63
N ILE A 137 -3.08 17.38 8.33
CA ILE A 137 -3.12 16.79 6.98
C ILE A 137 -4.12 17.46 6.03
N ARG A 138 -5.11 18.20 6.57
CA ARG A 138 -6.29 18.67 5.82
C ARG A 138 -5.97 19.45 4.54
N PRO A 139 -5.06 20.45 4.53
CA PRO A 139 -4.80 21.23 3.32
C PRO A 139 -4.34 20.36 2.16
N TYR A 140 -3.50 19.38 2.45
CA TYR A 140 -2.89 18.50 1.47
C TYR A 140 -3.80 17.36 1.06
N GLY A 141 -4.44 16.70 2.03
CA GLY A 141 -5.40 15.63 1.75
C GLY A 141 -6.54 16.12 0.87
N LYS A 142 -7.08 17.31 1.17
CA LYS A 142 -8.14 17.93 0.34
C LYS A 142 -7.66 18.19 -1.09
N ALA A 143 -6.45 18.73 -1.24
CA ALA A 143 -5.91 19.05 -2.57
C ALA A 143 -5.66 17.79 -3.40
N LEU A 144 -5.14 16.71 -2.80
CA LEU A 144 -4.95 15.43 -3.49
C LEU A 144 -6.27 14.74 -3.86
N LEU A 145 -7.31 14.84 -3.02
CA LEU A 145 -8.64 14.34 -3.37
C LEU A 145 -9.25 15.12 -4.54
N ASN A 146 -9.03 16.44 -4.61
CA ASN A 146 -9.43 17.24 -5.77
C ASN A 146 -8.68 16.79 -7.03
N ASP A 147 -7.39 16.50 -6.94
CA ASP A 147 -6.65 15.96 -8.09
C ASP A 147 -7.25 14.65 -8.62
N LEU A 148 -7.65 13.73 -7.74
CA LEU A 148 -8.32 12.49 -8.16
C LEU A 148 -9.66 12.75 -8.86
N LYS A 149 -10.41 13.74 -8.39
CA LYS A 149 -11.73 14.10 -8.93
C LYS A 149 -11.63 14.84 -10.26
N ASP A 150 -10.74 15.82 -10.33
CA ASP A 150 -10.68 16.80 -11.41
C ASP A 150 -9.62 16.44 -12.47
N GLY A 151 -8.76 15.46 -12.18
CA GLY A 151 -7.67 15.04 -13.07
C GLY A 151 -6.50 16.02 -13.10
N THR A 152 -6.23 16.72 -12.01
CA THR A 152 -5.16 17.73 -11.90
C THR A 152 -3.93 17.19 -11.17
N GLN A 153 -2.90 18.03 -11.01
CA GLN A 153 -1.70 17.72 -10.24
C GLN A 153 -1.39 18.79 -9.17
N ASP A 154 -2.29 19.74 -8.97
CA ASP A 154 -2.08 20.90 -8.09
C ASP A 154 -1.88 20.47 -6.64
N GLY A 155 -2.62 19.45 -6.19
CA GLY A 155 -2.46 18.87 -4.87
C GLY A 155 -1.12 18.17 -4.68
N TRP A 156 -0.63 17.48 -5.72
CA TRP A 156 0.70 16.89 -5.69
C TRP A 156 1.82 17.93 -5.70
N GLU A 157 1.68 19.01 -6.48
CA GLU A 157 2.61 20.14 -6.45
C GLU A 157 2.65 20.79 -5.06
N LEU A 158 1.49 20.94 -4.42
CA LEU A 158 1.40 21.39 -3.02
C LEU A 158 2.11 20.43 -2.06
N MET A 159 1.94 19.11 -2.22
CA MET A 159 2.66 18.14 -1.39
C MET A 159 4.18 18.22 -1.55
N LYS A 160 4.68 18.37 -2.79
CA LYS A 160 6.12 18.49 -3.04
C LYS A 160 6.76 19.70 -2.34
N SER A 161 5.98 20.75 -2.05
CA SER A 161 6.46 21.93 -1.31
C SER A 161 6.86 21.63 0.14
N VAL A 162 6.40 20.51 0.70
CA VAL A 162 6.68 20.08 2.08
C VAL A 162 7.36 18.72 2.17
N GLU A 163 7.78 18.16 1.05
CA GLU A 163 8.35 16.81 0.99
C GLU A 163 9.70 16.70 1.73
N ASP A 164 10.40 17.81 2.01
CA ASP A 164 11.64 17.79 2.83
C ASP A 164 11.37 17.52 4.32
N HIS A 165 10.11 17.47 4.73
CA HIS A 165 9.72 17.24 6.11
C HIS A 165 9.25 15.80 6.37
N SER A 166 9.67 15.28 7.52
CA SER A 166 8.92 14.22 8.18
C SER A 166 7.63 14.78 8.78
N THR A 167 6.64 13.94 9.09
CA THR A 167 5.43 14.39 9.81
C THR A 167 5.79 15.16 11.09
N ARG A 168 6.74 14.63 11.87
CA ARG A 168 7.25 15.26 13.10
C ARG A 168 7.84 16.64 12.81
N SER A 169 8.75 16.73 11.83
CA SER A 169 9.41 18.00 11.51
C SER A 169 8.43 19.03 10.92
N TYR A 170 7.43 18.59 10.15
CA TYR A 170 6.38 19.47 9.63
C TYR A 170 5.58 20.07 10.80
N MET A 171 5.13 19.24 11.73
CA MET A 171 4.39 19.68 12.93
C MET A 171 5.21 20.62 13.81
N ALA A 172 6.51 20.36 13.98
CA ALA A 172 7.41 21.11 14.86
C ALA A 172 7.89 22.45 14.28
N PHE A 173 7.98 22.57 12.94
CA PHE A 173 8.63 23.74 12.31
C PHE A 173 7.74 24.51 11.34
N GLN A 174 6.81 23.85 10.63
CA GLN A 174 6.09 24.48 9.52
C GLN A 174 4.58 24.61 9.76
N TYR A 175 3.94 23.59 10.33
CA TYR A 175 2.51 23.56 10.61
C TYR A 175 2.08 24.77 11.46
N ARG A 176 0.88 25.28 11.17
CA ARG A 176 0.16 26.25 11.99
C ARG A 176 -1.29 25.77 12.10
N PRO A 177 -1.85 25.66 13.32
CA PRO A 177 -3.24 25.30 13.49
C PRO A 177 -4.19 26.20 12.71
N SER A 178 -5.19 25.61 12.07
CA SER A 178 -6.29 26.37 11.49
C SER A 178 -7.16 26.99 12.59
N SER A 179 -7.91 28.03 12.23
CA SER A 179 -8.88 28.65 13.14
C SER A 179 -10.06 27.73 13.51
N SER A 180 -10.16 26.54 12.92
CA SER A 180 -11.23 25.57 13.21
C SER A 180 -10.97 24.74 14.47
N ILE A 181 -9.74 24.77 14.99
CA ILE A 181 -9.36 24.15 16.26
C ILE A 181 -8.81 25.22 17.20
N ASP A 182 -9.26 25.22 18.45
CA ASP A 182 -8.77 26.16 19.46
C ASP A 182 -7.39 25.73 19.94
N LEU A 183 -6.34 26.14 19.24
CA LEU A 183 -4.93 25.92 19.59
C LEU A 183 -4.13 27.21 19.45
N PRO A 184 -2.98 27.33 20.14
CA PRO A 184 -2.06 28.45 19.90
C PRO A 184 -1.62 28.50 18.44
N ALA A 185 -1.55 29.70 17.86
CA ALA A 185 -1.14 29.93 16.47
C ALA A 185 0.39 29.76 16.24
N THR A 186 0.98 28.74 16.86
CA THR A 186 2.39 28.37 16.82
C THR A 186 2.54 26.93 16.33
N THR A 187 3.78 26.50 16.11
CA THR A 187 4.05 25.07 15.85
C THR A 187 3.75 24.22 17.08
N LEU A 188 3.71 22.90 16.90
CA LEU A 188 3.44 21.97 17.99
C LEU A 188 4.73 21.64 18.76
N PRO A 189 4.70 21.68 20.10
CA PRO A 189 5.75 21.14 20.95
C PRO A 189 5.95 19.62 20.74
N ASN A 190 7.16 19.11 20.99
CA ASN A 190 7.52 17.71 20.71
C ASN A 190 6.74 16.69 21.54
N ASP A 191 6.41 16.99 22.79
CA ASP A 191 5.59 16.13 23.65
C ASP A 191 4.15 16.00 23.11
N ILE A 192 3.58 17.07 22.54
CA ILE A 192 2.30 17.02 21.83
C ILE A 192 2.40 16.13 20.58
N ILE A 193 3.49 16.26 19.83
CA ILE A 193 3.72 15.45 18.62
C ILE A 193 3.89 13.96 18.98
N ASN A 194 4.65 13.65 20.03
CA ASN A 194 4.83 12.28 20.55
C ASN A 194 3.50 11.68 21.02
N TRP A 195 2.68 12.48 21.69
CA TRP A 195 1.36 12.07 22.13
C TRP A 195 0.43 11.80 20.92
N CYS A 196 0.44 12.66 19.90
CA CYS A 196 -0.30 12.43 18.66
C CYS A 196 0.13 11.11 17.99
N GLU A 197 1.42 10.89 17.80
CA GLU A 197 1.96 9.67 17.20
C GLU A 197 1.51 8.42 17.95
N THR A 198 1.49 8.44 19.29
CA THR A 198 1.12 7.28 20.12
C THR A 198 -0.31 6.80 19.86
N PHE A 199 -1.24 7.74 19.67
CA PHE A 199 -2.66 7.44 19.44
C PHE A 199 -3.02 7.27 17.96
N ASP A 200 -2.20 7.78 17.04
CA ASP A 200 -2.45 7.75 15.60
C ASP A 200 -1.72 6.58 14.90
N LYS A 201 -0.47 6.31 15.25
CA LYS A 201 0.44 5.43 14.50
C LYS A 201 1.34 4.54 15.39
N SER A 202 2.18 3.74 14.72
CA SER A 202 3.27 2.97 15.33
C SER A 202 4.46 3.86 15.69
N THR A 203 5.30 3.39 16.62
CA THR A 203 6.43 4.18 17.13
C THR A 203 7.47 4.45 16.04
N GLY A 204 7.83 5.72 15.81
CA GLY A 204 8.78 6.12 14.77
C GLY A 204 8.14 6.30 13.39
N TRP A 205 6.81 6.27 13.29
CA TRP A 205 6.09 6.60 12.07
C TRP A 205 6.31 8.06 11.67
N TYR A 206 6.19 8.98 12.64
CA TYR A 206 6.20 10.41 12.36
C TYR A 206 7.58 10.91 11.88
N ASP A 207 8.60 10.06 11.94
CA ASP A 207 9.94 10.32 11.41
C ASP A 207 10.08 9.94 9.91
N ARG A 208 9.03 9.43 9.29
CA ARG A 208 8.90 9.22 7.83
C ARG A 208 8.32 10.44 7.14
N SER A 209 8.39 10.45 5.80
CA SER A 209 7.93 11.57 4.97
C SER A 209 6.50 11.96 5.35
N PHE A 210 6.26 13.26 5.47
CA PHE A 210 4.92 13.77 5.71
C PHE A 210 3.93 13.34 4.61
N SER A 211 4.41 13.19 3.37
CA SER A 211 3.61 12.68 2.25
C SER A 211 3.06 11.27 2.52
N GLU A 212 3.83 10.39 3.14
CA GLU A 212 3.35 9.03 3.49
C GLU A 212 2.15 9.10 4.43
N THR A 213 2.18 9.99 5.41
CA THR A 213 1.07 10.17 6.36
C THR A 213 -0.19 10.69 5.68
N VAL A 214 -0.07 11.65 4.75
CA VAL A 214 -1.22 12.16 3.99
C VAL A 214 -1.78 11.10 3.03
N LEU A 215 -0.91 10.43 2.27
CA LEU A 215 -1.29 9.39 1.31
C LEU A 215 -1.92 8.18 2.01
N GLU A 216 -1.41 7.79 3.17
CA GLU A 216 -2.01 6.74 3.99
C GLU A 216 -3.39 7.16 4.48
N ALA A 217 -3.57 8.40 4.99
CA ALA A 217 -4.88 8.86 5.41
C ALA A 217 -5.92 8.75 4.28
N ILE A 218 -5.58 9.18 3.06
CA ILE A 218 -6.43 9.04 1.87
C ILE A 218 -6.72 7.56 1.55
N ALA A 219 -5.70 6.70 1.63
CA ALA A 219 -5.85 5.26 1.41
C ALA A 219 -6.82 4.60 2.39
N PHE A 220 -6.82 5.04 3.65
CA PHE A 220 -7.76 4.58 4.68
C PHE A 220 -9.14 5.27 4.60
N GLY A 221 -9.36 6.14 3.62
CA GLY A 221 -10.64 6.79 3.35
C GLY A 221 -10.88 8.09 4.13
N TRP A 222 -9.82 8.78 4.55
CA TRP A 222 -9.94 10.13 5.10
C TRP A 222 -10.66 11.05 4.12
N ASN A 223 -11.55 11.88 4.64
CA ASN A 223 -12.28 12.89 3.87
C ASN A 223 -12.32 14.22 4.65
N PRO A 224 -12.13 15.37 4.00
CA PRO A 224 -12.23 16.67 4.66
C PRO A 224 -13.66 16.97 5.13
N ASP A 225 -14.68 16.38 4.51
CA ASP A 225 -16.08 16.49 4.93
C ASP A 225 -16.42 15.33 5.88
N PRO A 226 -16.64 15.59 7.18
CA PRO A 226 -16.94 14.55 8.17
C PRO A 226 -18.31 13.90 7.97
N SER A 227 -19.18 14.46 7.11
CA SER A 227 -20.47 13.84 6.77
C SER A 227 -20.34 12.69 5.76
N VAL A 228 -19.20 12.59 5.06
CA VAL A 228 -18.93 11.48 4.16
C VAL A 228 -18.70 10.21 4.99
N PRO A 229 -19.48 9.14 4.76
CA PRO A 229 -19.31 7.92 5.53
C PRO A 229 -17.95 7.27 5.26
N PRO A 230 -17.34 6.62 6.26
CA PRO A 230 -16.11 5.87 6.07
C PRO A 230 -16.28 4.79 5.01
N PRO A 231 -15.20 4.40 4.30
CA PRO A 231 -15.31 3.50 3.18
C PRO A 231 -15.75 2.11 3.62
N ASN A 232 -16.36 1.44 2.67
CA ASN A 232 -16.66 0.03 2.76
C ASN A 232 -15.36 -0.79 2.63
N TRP A 233 -15.03 -1.60 3.64
CA TRP A 233 -13.86 -2.47 3.63
C TRP A 233 -14.22 -3.90 3.21
N PHE A 234 -13.28 -4.54 2.51
CA PHE A 234 -13.42 -5.88 1.98
C PHE A 234 -12.20 -6.75 2.29
N LEU A 235 -12.38 -8.07 2.21
CA LEU A 235 -11.35 -9.09 2.32
C LEU A 235 -11.56 -10.18 1.26
N VAL A 236 -10.60 -11.08 1.12
CA VAL A 236 -10.71 -12.27 0.27
C VAL A 236 -10.88 -13.51 1.13
N GLU A 237 -12.03 -14.17 1.02
CA GLU A 237 -12.34 -15.40 1.74
C GLU A 237 -11.48 -16.58 1.27
N GLY A 238 -10.84 -17.24 2.23
CA GLY A 238 -9.78 -18.22 2.00
C GLY A 238 -8.37 -17.62 1.88
N GLY A 239 -8.21 -16.30 2.05
CA GLY A 239 -6.91 -15.62 2.07
C GLY A 239 -6.64 -14.73 0.85
N SER A 240 -5.85 -13.68 1.04
CA SER A 240 -5.47 -12.74 -0.02
C SER A 240 -4.59 -13.35 -1.11
N ASN A 241 -3.88 -14.46 -0.83
CA ASN A 241 -3.11 -15.19 -1.84
C ASN A 241 -3.99 -15.72 -3.00
N LYS A 242 -5.30 -15.86 -2.78
CA LYS A 242 -6.27 -16.24 -3.82
C LYS A 242 -6.30 -15.27 -4.99
N ILE A 243 -5.94 -14.00 -4.79
CA ILE A 243 -5.80 -13.01 -5.88
C ILE A 243 -4.70 -13.48 -6.84
N ALA A 244 -3.51 -13.78 -6.32
CA ALA A 244 -2.38 -14.20 -7.14
C ALA A 244 -2.63 -15.58 -7.78
N GLN A 245 -3.25 -16.51 -7.05
CA GLN A 245 -3.62 -17.82 -7.57
C GLN A 245 -4.63 -17.73 -8.72
N ALA A 246 -5.63 -16.85 -8.61
CA ALA A 246 -6.59 -16.59 -9.68
C ALA A 246 -5.91 -16.05 -10.95
N MET A 247 -5.05 -15.04 -10.80
CA MET A 247 -4.29 -14.47 -11.92
C MET A 247 -3.38 -15.52 -12.57
N ALA A 248 -2.71 -16.36 -11.76
CA ALA A 248 -1.84 -17.42 -12.26
C ALA A 248 -2.63 -18.53 -12.96
N ALA A 249 -3.82 -18.89 -12.48
CA ALA A 249 -4.69 -19.86 -13.12
C ALA A 249 -5.13 -19.37 -14.51
N TYR A 250 -5.56 -18.12 -14.61
CA TYR A 250 -5.88 -17.50 -15.91
C TYR A 250 -4.67 -17.51 -16.85
N ILE A 251 -3.51 -17.05 -16.40
CA ILE A 251 -2.28 -17.00 -17.21
C ILE A 251 -1.87 -18.39 -17.71
N LYS A 252 -1.88 -19.40 -16.83
CA LYS A 252 -1.51 -20.79 -17.21
C LYS A 252 -2.51 -21.40 -18.19
N LYS A 253 -3.78 -21.01 -18.12
CA LYS A 253 -4.81 -21.45 -19.08
C LYS A 253 -4.55 -20.90 -20.49
N GLN A 254 -4.10 -19.65 -20.59
CA GLN A 254 -3.72 -19.04 -21.88
C GLN A 254 -2.37 -19.55 -22.38
N LYS A 255 -1.40 -19.69 -21.46
CA LYS A 255 -0.03 -20.07 -21.76
C LYS A 255 0.56 -20.94 -20.63
N PRO A 256 0.54 -22.28 -20.76
CA PRO A 256 0.96 -23.20 -19.70
C PRO A 256 2.38 -22.97 -19.17
N ASP A 257 3.31 -22.66 -20.07
CA ASP A 257 4.72 -22.41 -19.73
C ASP A 257 5.02 -20.93 -19.45
N ALA A 258 4.02 -20.11 -19.13
CA ALA A 258 4.21 -18.68 -18.88
C ALA A 258 5.02 -18.38 -17.61
N ILE A 259 4.96 -19.25 -16.60
CA ILE A 259 5.61 -19.03 -15.30
C ILE A 259 6.67 -20.11 -15.07
N ASP A 260 7.89 -19.67 -14.79
CA ASP A 260 9.00 -20.54 -14.37
C ASP A 260 9.28 -20.33 -12.88
N PHE A 261 8.86 -21.32 -12.08
CA PHE A 261 9.00 -21.33 -10.63
C PHE A 261 10.36 -21.87 -10.19
N ASN A 262 10.71 -21.63 -8.92
CA ASN A 262 11.98 -22.02 -8.32
C ASN A 262 13.19 -21.45 -9.09
N SER A 263 13.02 -20.24 -9.62
CA SER A 263 13.96 -19.57 -10.50
C SER A 263 14.39 -18.23 -9.94
N ARG A 264 15.33 -18.25 -8.98
CA ARG A 264 15.88 -17.02 -8.42
C ARG A 264 16.77 -16.33 -9.45
N ILE A 265 16.40 -15.12 -9.86
CA ILE A 265 17.25 -14.28 -10.72
C ILE A 265 18.52 -13.88 -9.97
N SER A 266 19.66 -13.97 -10.66
CA SER A 266 20.98 -13.62 -10.13
C SER A 266 21.68 -12.51 -10.91
N TYR A 267 21.23 -12.26 -12.15
CA TYR A 267 21.77 -11.22 -13.02
C TYR A 267 20.71 -10.65 -13.94
N ILE A 268 20.74 -9.32 -14.12
CA ILE A 268 20.03 -8.60 -15.18
C ILE A 268 21.04 -7.62 -15.80
N GLY A 269 21.19 -7.64 -17.11
CA GLY A 269 22.07 -6.70 -17.80
C GLY A 269 21.80 -6.61 -19.29
N MET A 270 22.35 -5.59 -19.94
CA MET A 270 22.31 -5.50 -21.40
C MET A 270 23.19 -6.60 -22.01
N GLY A 271 22.72 -7.20 -23.11
CA GLY A 271 23.47 -8.19 -23.87
C GLY A 271 24.79 -7.64 -24.41
N LYS A 272 25.81 -8.50 -24.53
CA LYS A 272 27.16 -8.12 -24.96
C LYS A 272 27.26 -7.78 -26.45
N ASP A 273 26.26 -8.12 -27.25
CA ASP A 273 26.37 -8.18 -28.71
C ASP A 273 26.02 -6.87 -29.42
N GLY A 274 25.89 -5.75 -28.69
CA GLY A 274 25.81 -4.38 -29.22
C GLY A 274 24.65 -4.09 -30.20
N SER A 275 23.76 -5.06 -30.46
CA SER A 275 22.71 -5.00 -31.45
C SER A 275 21.35 -5.27 -30.79
N ASN A 276 20.47 -4.28 -30.91
CA ASN A 276 19.12 -4.21 -30.33
C ASN A 276 19.11 -4.24 -28.79
N ASN A 277 18.22 -3.49 -28.16
CA ASN A 277 18.07 -3.37 -26.70
C ASN A 277 17.66 -4.70 -26.04
N ILE A 278 18.51 -5.73 -26.11
CA ILE A 278 18.26 -7.07 -25.58
C ILE A 278 18.82 -7.12 -24.16
N MET A 279 17.96 -7.47 -23.23
CA MET A 279 18.29 -7.73 -21.84
C MET A 279 18.58 -9.22 -21.66
N GLU A 280 19.72 -9.51 -21.03
CA GLU A 280 20.10 -10.83 -20.55
C GLU A 280 19.68 -10.99 -19.08
N VAL A 281 18.98 -12.08 -18.78
CA VAL A 281 18.53 -12.43 -17.43
C VAL A 281 19.03 -13.83 -17.07
N LYS A 282 19.72 -13.98 -15.94
CA LYS A 282 20.24 -15.30 -15.48
C LYS A 282 19.55 -15.73 -14.20
N VAL A 283 19.31 -17.03 -14.13
CA VAL A 283 18.80 -17.72 -12.94
C VAL A 283 19.97 -18.39 -12.23
N ASP A 284 19.96 -18.36 -10.90
CA ASP A 284 20.92 -19.11 -10.10
C ASP A 284 20.99 -20.58 -10.51
N GLN A 285 22.21 -21.12 -10.50
CA GLN A 285 22.48 -22.53 -10.77
C GLN A 285 22.07 -23.02 -12.18
N ARG A 286 21.65 -22.13 -13.08
CA ARG A 286 21.40 -22.44 -14.49
C ARG A 286 22.52 -21.92 -15.38
N THR A 287 22.87 -22.70 -16.41
CA THR A 287 23.91 -22.34 -17.39
C THR A 287 23.37 -21.47 -18.53
N THR A 288 22.06 -21.51 -18.77
CA THR A 288 21.38 -20.73 -19.81
C THR A 288 20.85 -19.41 -19.26
N SER A 289 20.80 -18.39 -20.13
CA SER A 289 20.18 -17.10 -19.84
C SER A 289 18.93 -16.91 -20.68
N TYR A 290 17.97 -16.14 -20.16
CA TYR A 290 16.89 -15.61 -20.96
C TYR A 290 17.37 -14.37 -21.69
N LYS A 291 16.86 -14.17 -22.91
CA LYS A 291 17.05 -12.96 -23.70
C LYS A 291 15.67 -12.36 -23.96
N PHE A 292 15.50 -11.09 -23.58
CA PHE A 292 14.24 -10.36 -23.76
C PHE A 292 14.49 -9.00 -24.39
N SER A 293 13.56 -8.50 -25.19
CA SER A 293 13.58 -7.11 -25.68
C SER A 293 13.31 -6.11 -24.56
N HIS A 294 12.52 -6.49 -23.55
CA HIS A 294 12.24 -5.70 -22.36
C HIS A 294 12.18 -6.60 -21.14
N VAL A 295 12.59 -6.07 -19.99
CA VAL A 295 12.47 -6.70 -18.67
C VAL A 295 11.72 -5.74 -17.76
N ILE A 296 10.61 -6.19 -17.17
CA ILE A 296 9.92 -5.50 -16.09
C ILE A 296 10.31 -6.18 -14.78
N SER A 297 11.07 -5.50 -13.93
CA SER A 297 11.37 -5.99 -12.59
C SER A 297 10.24 -5.61 -11.64
N THR A 298 9.56 -6.62 -11.09
CA THR A 298 8.57 -6.49 -10.01
C THR A 298 9.13 -6.85 -8.63
N LEU A 299 10.45 -7.09 -8.55
CA LEU A 299 11.14 -7.39 -7.30
C LEU A 299 11.05 -6.19 -6.34
N PRO A 300 10.87 -6.43 -5.02
CA PRO A 300 11.12 -5.40 -4.02
C PRO A 300 12.49 -4.77 -4.23
N LEU A 301 12.59 -3.44 -4.11
CA LEU A 301 13.83 -2.72 -4.42
C LEU A 301 15.02 -3.20 -3.60
N THR A 302 14.75 -3.57 -2.34
CA THR A 302 15.69 -4.18 -1.40
C THR A 302 16.26 -5.49 -1.94
N VAL A 303 15.44 -6.35 -2.54
CA VAL A 303 15.86 -7.62 -3.16
C VAL A 303 16.60 -7.36 -4.46
N LEU A 304 16.15 -6.40 -5.28
CA LEU A 304 16.80 -6.05 -6.55
C LEU A 304 18.26 -5.62 -6.35
N ARG A 305 18.61 -5.00 -5.21
CA ARG A 305 20.00 -4.66 -4.86
C ARG A 305 20.90 -5.86 -4.60
N THR A 306 20.33 -7.04 -4.36
CA THR A 306 21.10 -8.26 -4.04
C THR A 306 21.46 -9.08 -5.27
N ILE A 307 20.98 -8.68 -6.46
CA ILE A 307 21.29 -9.32 -7.73
C ILE A 307 22.31 -8.48 -8.52
N ASN A 308 23.04 -9.11 -9.43
CA ASN A 308 24.03 -8.40 -10.24
C ASN A 308 23.35 -7.61 -11.37
N ILE A 309 23.28 -6.29 -11.19
CA ILE A 309 22.71 -5.32 -12.14
C ILE A 309 23.73 -4.31 -12.67
N LYS A 310 25.03 -4.61 -12.53
CA LYS A 310 26.12 -3.69 -12.93
C LYS A 310 26.00 -3.23 -14.39
N ASN A 311 25.54 -4.12 -15.26
CA ASN A 311 25.42 -3.85 -16.70
C ASN A 311 23.97 -3.60 -17.12
N ALA A 312 23.05 -3.31 -16.19
CA ALA A 312 21.65 -3.02 -16.50
C ALA A 312 21.43 -1.62 -17.08
N GLY A 313 22.50 -0.82 -17.24
CA GLY A 313 22.42 0.53 -17.78
C GLY A 313 21.67 1.50 -16.87
N LEU A 314 21.82 1.35 -15.56
CA LEU A 314 21.25 2.28 -14.57
C LEU A 314 21.97 3.63 -14.62
N SER A 315 21.22 4.71 -14.47
CA SER A 315 21.81 6.01 -14.13
C SER A 315 22.38 6.00 -12.70
N LEU A 316 23.26 6.96 -12.41
CA LEU A 316 23.74 7.16 -11.04
C LEU A 316 22.60 7.49 -10.07
N MET A 317 21.59 8.25 -10.52
CA MET A 317 20.42 8.56 -9.70
C MET A 317 19.57 7.32 -9.43
N GLN A 318 19.36 6.45 -10.42
CA GLN A 318 18.68 5.16 -10.21
C GLN A 318 19.45 4.28 -9.24
N SER A 319 20.78 4.22 -9.36
CA SER A 319 21.63 3.46 -8.44
C SER A 319 21.55 4.00 -7.00
N ASN A 320 21.52 5.33 -6.83
CA ASN A 320 21.30 5.98 -5.54
C ASN A 320 19.89 5.73 -5.00
N ALA A 321 18.87 5.82 -5.84
CA ALA A 321 17.48 5.54 -5.46
C ALA A 321 17.32 4.11 -4.95
N LEU A 322 17.86 3.12 -5.64
CA LEU A 322 17.88 1.73 -5.15
C LEU A 322 18.52 1.66 -3.77
N ARG A 323 19.64 2.36 -3.54
CA ARG A 323 20.32 2.35 -2.24
C ARG A 323 19.52 3.05 -1.13
N GLU A 324 18.85 4.15 -1.44
CA GLU A 324 18.34 5.10 -0.44
C GLU A 324 16.84 5.00 -0.18
N LEU A 325 16.02 4.56 -1.13
CA LEU A 325 14.58 4.45 -0.91
C LEU A 325 14.30 3.43 0.21
N ASN A 326 13.53 3.88 1.21
CA ASN A 326 13.34 3.12 2.44
C ASN A 326 12.22 2.08 2.28
N TYR A 327 12.41 0.94 2.94
CA TYR A 327 11.33 0.01 3.25
C TYR A 327 11.11 -0.01 4.77
N GLY A 328 9.84 -0.09 5.17
CA GLY A 328 9.44 -0.23 6.57
C GLY A 328 9.45 -1.68 7.03
N PRO A 329 9.78 -1.96 8.30
CA PRO A 329 9.57 -3.27 8.91
C PRO A 329 8.08 -3.44 9.28
N SER A 330 7.59 -4.67 9.21
CA SER A 330 6.29 -5.05 9.74
C SER A 330 6.30 -6.50 10.21
N VAL A 331 5.61 -6.74 11.32
CA VAL A 331 5.42 -8.05 11.93
C VAL A 331 3.94 -8.34 12.06
N LYS A 332 3.57 -9.59 11.75
CA LYS A 332 2.29 -10.17 12.18
C LYS A 332 2.54 -11.44 12.96
N ILE A 333 1.79 -11.61 14.05
CA ILE A 333 1.78 -12.84 14.85
C ILE A 333 0.38 -13.42 14.80
N GLY A 334 0.19 -14.47 14.01
CA GLY A 334 -1.04 -15.25 13.99
C GLY A 334 -1.02 -16.30 15.10
N MET A 335 -2.14 -16.50 15.76
CA MET A 335 -2.32 -17.53 16.79
C MET A 335 -3.62 -18.27 16.55
N LEU A 336 -3.56 -19.60 16.57
CA LEU A 336 -4.70 -20.49 16.52
C LEU A 336 -5.09 -20.89 17.94
N PHE A 337 -6.35 -20.67 18.31
CA PHE A 337 -6.91 -21.07 19.60
C PHE A 337 -7.96 -22.16 19.45
N ARG A 338 -8.32 -22.84 20.53
CA ARG A 338 -9.39 -23.86 20.53
C ARG A 338 -10.77 -23.25 20.28
N THR A 339 -10.99 -22.03 20.76
CA THR A 339 -12.22 -21.26 20.54
C THR A 339 -11.92 -19.80 20.24
N ALA A 340 -12.89 -19.09 19.68
CA ALA A 340 -12.90 -17.63 19.58
C ALA A 340 -13.12 -17.00 20.97
N TRP A 341 -12.16 -17.16 21.88
CA TRP A 341 -12.29 -16.72 23.28
C TRP A 341 -12.54 -15.21 23.39
N TRP A 342 -12.08 -14.39 22.44
CA TRP A 342 -12.36 -12.96 22.39
C TRP A 342 -13.84 -12.64 22.09
N THR A 343 -14.58 -13.57 21.48
CA THR A 343 -16.01 -13.40 21.19
C THR A 343 -16.86 -13.89 22.36
N SER A 344 -16.64 -15.12 22.83
CA SER A 344 -17.53 -15.79 23.80
C SER A 344 -16.96 -15.96 25.20
N GLY A 345 -15.65 -15.72 25.38
CA GLY A 345 -14.99 -15.77 26.68
C GLY A 345 -15.41 -14.64 27.61
N LYS A 346 -15.07 -14.80 28.89
CA LYS A 346 -15.32 -13.81 29.93
C LYS A 346 -14.01 -13.22 30.44
N ASP A 347 -14.04 -11.93 30.75
CA ASP A 347 -12.99 -11.29 31.55
C ASP A 347 -13.06 -11.75 33.02
N LYS A 348 -12.05 -11.37 33.81
CA LYS A 348 -11.93 -11.70 35.24
C LYS A 348 -13.08 -11.12 36.08
N ASP A 349 -13.75 -10.09 35.58
CA ASP A 349 -14.92 -9.49 36.22
C ASP A 349 -16.23 -10.21 35.86
N GLY A 350 -16.15 -11.25 35.01
CA GLY A 350 -17.27 -12.10 34.62
C GLY A 350 -18.07 -11.58 33.42
N ASN A 351 -17.65 -10.49 32.79
CA ASN A 351 -18.32 -9.92 31.62
C ASN A 351 -17.87 -10.62 30.34
N VAL A 352 -18.79 -10.82 29.41
CA VAL A 352 -18.45 -11.37 28.09
C VAL A 352 -17.64 -10.35 27.29
N LEU A 353 -16.57 -10.82 26.64
CA LEU A 353 -15.73 -9.97 25.79
C LEU A 353 -16.54 -9.47 24.58
N ASN A 354 -17.25 -10.33 23.86
CA ASN A 354 -18.14 -9.94 22.73
C ASN A 354 -17.42 -9.07 21.69
N ILE A 355 -16.23 -9.53 21.26
CA ILE A 355 -15.45 -8.91 20.20
C ILE A 355 -15.65 -9.65 18.87
N VAL A 356 -16.01 -8.91 17.82
CA VAL A 356 -16.45 -9.47 16.52
C VAL A 356 -15.93 -8.60 15.36
N GLY A 357 -14.83 -9.03 14.76
CA GLY A 357 -14.07 -8.19 13.84
C GLY A 357 -13.50 -6.94 14.55
N GLY A 358 -13.07 -5.95 13.77
CA GLY A 358 -12.45 -4.74 14.31
C GLY A 358 -11.04 -4.96 14.86
N GLN A 359 -10.56 -3.97 15.61
CA GLN A 359 -9.18 -3.90 16.07
C GLN A 359 -9.12 -3.31 17.49
N THR A 360 -8.27 -3.89 18.32
CA THR A 360 -7.86 -3.29 19.60
C THR A 360 -6.54 -2.58 19.40
N TYR A 361 -6.44 -1.35 19.90
CA TYR A 361 -5.24 -0.52 19.82
C TYR A 361 -4.65 -0.31 21.21
N THR A 362 -3.33 -0.36 21.29
CA THR A 362 -2.62 -0.22 22.55
C THR A 362 -1.22 0.37 22.37
N ASP A 363 -0.73 1.05 23.41
CA ASP A 363 0.68 1.44 23.56
C ASP A 363 1.57 0.29 24.04
N ARG A 364 0.96 -0.83 24.47
CA ARG A 364 1.68 -2.05 24.81
C ARG A 364 2.30 -2.71 23.57
N PRO A 365 3.35 -3.54 23.69
CA PRO A 365 4.18 -3.88 22.53
C PRO A 365 3.50 -4.72 21.43
N LEU A 366 2.31 -5.30 21.67
CA LEU A 366 1.52 -5.92 20.59
C LEU A 366 0.96 -4.90 19.59
N ARG A 367 0.80 -3.63 20.00
CA ARG A 367 0.27 -2.47 19.28
C ARG A 367 -1.16 -2.61 18.77
N THR A 368 -1.42 -3.58 17.91
CA THR A 368 -2.75 -3.84 17.33
C THR A 368 -3.09 -5.33 17.39
N VAL A 369 -4.22 -5.66 18.01
CA VAL A 369 -4.84 -6.98 17.90
C VAL A 369 -5.95 -6.89 16.85
N VAL A 370 -5.90 -7.74 15.82
CA VAL A 370 -6.89 -7.72 14.71
C VAL A 370 -7.74 -8.97 14.77
N TYR A 371 -9.05 -8.78 14.98
CA TYR A 371 -10.01 -9.87 15.04
C TYR A 371 -10.53 -10.21 13.64
N PRO A 372 -10.66 -11.50 13.32
CA PRO A 372 -11.10 -11.94 12.00
C PRO A 372 -12.51 -11.42 11.66
N SER A 373 -12.71 -11.09 10.38
CA SER A 373 -14.00 -10.67 9.81
C SER A 373 -14.60 -11.70 8.84
N TYR A 374 -14.04 -12.91 8.81
CA TYR A 374 -14.45 -14.00 7.94
C TYR A 374 -14.94 -15.20 8.75
N GLY A 375 -15.76 -16.02 8.09
CA GLY A 375 -16.51 -17.08 8.73
C GLY A 375 -17.73 -16.57 9.49
N ASP A 376 -18.47 -17.51 10.08
CA ASP A 376 -19.56 -17.20 11.01
C ASP A 376 -18.94 -16.87 12.38
N VAL A 377 -18.39 -15.66 12.49
CA VAL A 377 -17.59 -15.19 13.64
C VAL A 377 -18.39 -15.29 14.94
N MET A 378 -19.68 -14.94 14.90
CA MET A 378 -20.59 -15.03 16.05
C MET A 378 -20.84 -16.47 16.50
N ALA A 379 -20.87 -17.43 15.56
CA ALA A 379 -20.98 -18.85 15.88
C ALA A 379 -19.64 -19.50 16.29
N GLY A 380 -18.56 -18.70 16.43
CA GLY A 380 -17.24 -19.20 16.84
C GLY A 380 -16.56 -20.08 15.78
N LYS A 381 -16.92 -19.94 14.50
CA LYS A 381 -16.34 -20.72 13.40
C LYS A 381 -14.97 -20.21 12.93
N THR A 382 -14.37 -19.29 13.67
CA THR A 382 -13.01 -18.81 13.45
C THR A 382 -12.20 -18.95 14.74
N SER A 383 -10.99 -19.46 14.61
CA SER A 383 -10.08 -19.78 15.71
C SER A 383 -8.73 -19.07 15.56
N ALA A 384 -8.52 -18.38 14.44
CA ALA A 384 -7.30 -17.68 14.13
C ALA A 384 -7.42 -16.19 14.50
N LEU A 385 -6.45 -15.71 15.28
CA LEU A 385 -6.32 -14.31 15.70
C LEU A 385 -5.01 -13.75 15.16
N ILE A 386 -5.02 -12.52 14.67
CA ILE A 386 -3.77 -11.76 14.52
C ILE A 386 -3.52 -11.07 15.86
N ALA A 387 -2.77 -11.74 16.71
CA ALA A 387 -2.48 -11.31 18.08
C ALA A 387 -1.62 -10.04 18.14
N SER A 388 -0.79 -9.82 17.12
CA SER A 388 -0.08 -8.55 16.94
C SER A 388 0.04 -8.23 15.47
N TYR A 389 -0.24 -6.99 15.12
CA TYR A 389 0.12 -6.36 13.86
C TYR A 389 0.80 -5.02 14.16
N CYS A 390 2.12 -4.97 13.99
CA CYS A 390 2.92 -3.79 14.31
C CYS A 390 3.95 -3.49 13.22
N TRP A 391 4.37 -2.23 13.18
CA TRP A 391 5.23 -1.65 12.15
C TRP A 391 6.45 -1.00 12.82
N THR A 392 7.36 -0.45 12.01
CA THR A 392 8.46 0.43 12.45
C THR A 392 9.30 -0.13 13.62
N ASP A 393 9.51 0.64 14.67
CA ASP A 393 10.39 0.25 15.78
C ASP A 393 9.81 -0.92 16.57
N ASP A 394 8.48 -1.02 16.68
CA ASP A 394 7.82 -2.13 17.36
C ASP A 394 8.01 -3.44 16.60
N ALA A 395 7.86 -3.40 15.27
CA ALA A 395 8.14 -4.55 14.41
C ALA A 395 9.62 -4.94 14.46
N THR A 396 10.53 -3.96 14.53
CA THR A 396 11.98 -4.22 14.64
C THR A 396 12.30 -4.96 15.94
N ARG A 397 11.73 -4.51 17.07
CA ARG A 397 11.89 -5.16 18.38
C ARG A 397 11.35 -6.58 18.37
N LEU A 398 10.12 -6.80 17.90
CA LEU A 398 9.55 -8.16 17.85
C LEU A 398 10.28 -9.07 16.86
N SER A 399 10.76 -8.54 15.74
CA SER A 399 11.53 -9.31 14.74
C SER A 399 12.78 -9.96 15.34
N ALA A 400 13.38 -9.37 16.37
CA ALA A 400 14.55 -9.92 17.04
C ALA A 400 14.26 -11.24 17.78
N LEU A 401 13.00 -11.49 18.16
CA LEU A 401 12.59 -12.74 18.82
C LEU A 401 12.16 -13.82 17.82
N ILE A 402 11.65 -13.42 16.65
CA ILE A 402 11.12 -14.34 15.62
C ILE A 402 12.24 -15.20 15.04
N GLY A 403 12.14 -16.51 15.27
CA GLY A 403 13.14 -17.50 14.83
C GLY A 403 14.31 -17.70 15.80
N ASN A 404 14.51 -16.78 16.75
CA ASN A 404 15.55 -16.87 17.77
C ASN A 404 15.05 -17.48 19.08
N ASP A 405 13.89 -17.02 19.58
CA ASP A 405 13.25 -17.57 20.77
C ASP A 405 11.71 -17.51 20.67
N ASN A 406 11.16 -18.47 19.93
CA ASN A 406 9.71 -18.54 19.71
C ASN A 406 8.94 -18.88 21.00
N LYS A 407 9.56 -19.51 22.01
CA LYS A 407 8.89 -19.81 23.28
C LYS A 407 8.73 -18.55 24.12
N LEU A 408 9.79 -17.76 24.22
CA LEU A 408 9.73 -16.45 24.86
C LEU A 408 8.71 -15.55 24.16
N LEU A 409 8.72 -15.51 22.82
CA LEU A 409 7.75 -14.72 22.05
C LEU A 409 6.31 -15.18 22.31
N GLN A 410 6.06 -16.49 22.33
CA GLN A 410 4.72 -17.02 22.59
C GLN A 410 4.21 -16.63 23.97
N GLU A 411 5.03 -16.83 25.01
CA GLU A 411 4.67 -16.50 26.38
C GLU A 411 4.46 -15.00 26.57
N PHE A 412 5.31 -14.19 25.95
CA PHE A 412 5.17 -12.74 25.89
C PHE A 412 3.82 -12.32 25.28
N VAL A 413 3.48 -12.84 24.09
CA VAL A 413 2.23 -12.50 23.40
C VAL A 413 1.00 -12.93 24.21
N LEU A 414 1.03 -14.12 24.83
CA LEU A 414 -0.07 -14.58 25.68
C LEU A 414 -0.24 -13.70 26.92
N THR A 415 0.85 -13.27 27.56
CA THR A 415 0.82 -12.36 28.71
C THR A 415 0.20 -11.02 28.32
N GLU A 416 0.63 -10.46 27.20
CA GLU A 416 0.08 -9.20 26.69
C GLU A 416 -1.41 -9.31 26.33
N LEU A 417 -1.83 -10.40 25.68
CA LEU A 417 -3.24 -10.66 25.40
C LEU A 417 -4.05 -10.80 26.69
N ALA A 418 -3.52 -11.49 27.71
CA ALA A 418 -4.18 -11.67 28.99
C ALA A 418 -4.41 -10.33 29.70
N ASP A 419 -3.40 -9.47 29.72
CA ASP A 419 -3.46 -8.14 30.32
C ASP A 419 -4.45 -7.23 29.57
N ILE A 420 -4.34 -7.13 28.24
CA ILE A 420 -5.20 -6.25 27.43
C ILE A 420 -6.68 -6.62 27.57
N HIS A 421 -6.99 -7.91 27.62
CA HIS A 421 -8.38 -8.39 27.66
C HIS A 421 -8.90 -8.68 29.07
N ASN A 422 -8.08 -8.45 30.10
CA ASN A 422 -8.39 -8.80 31.48
C ASN A 422 -8.83 -10.28 31.62
N VAL A 423 -8.08 -11.22 31.05
CA VAL A 423 -8.34 -12.67 31.16
C VAL A 423 -7.20 -13.39 31.86
N ASP A 424 -7.42 -14.60 32.36
CA ASP A 424 -6.36 -15.39 32.98
C ASP A 424 -5.34 -15.89 31.95
N LEU A 425 -4.06 -15.72 32.28
CA LEU A 425 -2.98 -16.18 31.41
C LEU A 425 -3.01 -17.70 31.22
N ASP A 426 -3.26 -18.46 32.30
CA ASP A 426 -3.39 -19.93 32.22
C ASP A 426 -4.59 -20.35 31.38
N TYR A 427 -5.67 -19.57 31.35
CA TYR A 427 -6.77 -19.80 30.43
C TYR A 427 -6.30 -19.68 28.96
N LEU A 428 -5.60 -18.60 28.61
CA LEU A 428 -5.08 -18.42 27.25
C LEU A 428 -4.03 -19.48 26.86
N ARG A 429 -3.14 -19.88 27.77
CA ARG A 429 -2.18 -20.97 27.56
C ARG A 429 -2.90 -22.28 27.20
N ASN A 430 -4.00 -22.60 27.88
CA ASN A 430 -4.82 -23.79 27.60
C ASN A 430 -5.61 -23.69 26.28
N GLN A 431 -5.98 -22.47 25.87
CA GLN A 431 -6.66 -22.22 24.60
C GLN A 431 -5.71 -22.29 23.40
N LEU A 432 -4.43 -21.95 23.56
CA LEU A 432 -3.48 -21.89 22.45
C LEU A 432 -3.26 -23.27 21.83
N VAL A 433 -3.29 -23.33 20.50
CA VAL A 433 -3.02 -24.51 19.69
C VAL A 433 -1.73 -24.35 18.91
N GLU A 434 -1.58 -23.22 18.22
CA GLU A 434 -0.44 -22.97 17.33
C GLU A 434 -0.14 -21.46 17.26
N MET A 435 1.13 -21.09 17.10
CA MET A 435 1.55 -19.72 16.84
C MET A 435 2.39 -19.66 15.56
N LYS A 436 2.05 -18.71 14.68
CA LYS A 436 2.81 -18.36 13.49
C LYS A 436 3.23 -16.89 13.51
N PRO A 437 4.45 -16.57 13.96
CA PRO A 437 5.01 -15.24 13.78
C PRO A 437 5.64 -15.08 12.39
N TRP A 438 5.59 -13.86 11.85
CA TRP A 438 6.27 -13.50 10.61
C TRP A 438 6.83 -12.09 10.67
N SER A 439 8.10 -11.95 10.28
CA SER A 439 8.77 -10.66 10.05
C SER A 439 9.07 -10.50 8.57
N TRP A 440 8.53 -9.44 7.96
CA TRP A 440 8.83 -9.11 6.58
C TRP A 440 10.28 -8.65 6.36
N SER A 441 10.93 -8.13 7.42
CA SER A 441 12.35 -7.75 7.38
C SER A 441 13.26 -8.96 7.27
N ASN A 442 12.88 -10.08 7.89
CA ASN A 442 13.65 -11.33 7.86
C ASN A 442 13.33 -12.19 6.62
N ALA A 443 12.33 -11.82 5.81
CA ALA A 443 11.94 -12.58 4.63
C ALA A 443 12.90 -12.30 3.45
N PRO A 444 13.66 -13.29 2.95
CA PRO A 444 14.75 -13.06 1.98
C PRO A 444 14.28 -12.55 0.61
N TYR A 445 13.02 -12.82 0.24
CA TYR A 445 12.42 -12.35 -1.02
C TYR A 445 11.60 -11.06 -0.86
N ALA A 446 11.68 -10.41 0.31
CA ALA A 446 11.05 -9.10 0.56
C ALA A 446 12.01 -8.09 1.19
N MET A 447 12.81 -8.51 2.18
CA MET A 447 13.81 -7.70 2.88
C MET A 447 13.23 -6.37 3.40
N GLY A 448 12.01 -6.43 3.94
CA GLY A 448 11.18 -5.28 4.29
C GLY A 448 9.72 -5.55 3.91
N ALA A 449 8.79 -4.87 4.59
CA ALA A 449 7.36 -5.06 4.36
C ALA A 449 6.89 -4.36 3.08
N PHE A 450 7.21 -3.08 2.96
CA PHE A 450 6.80 -2.20 1.86
C PHE A 450 7.62 -0.93 1.87
N ALA A 451 7.59 -0.19 0.76
CA ALA A 451 8.16 1.15 0.72
C ALA A 451 7.56 2.02 1.84
N PHE A 452 8.43 2.72 2.54
CA PHE A 452 8.02 3.65 3.58
C PHE A 452 9.06 4.76 3.71
N PHE A 453 8.93 5.75 2.84
CA PHE A 453 9.96 6.71 2.50
C PHE A 453 10.22 7.71 3.64
N GLY A 454 11.49 8.04 3.83
CA GLY A 454 11.89 9.20 4.62
C GLY A 454 11.68 10.52 3.86
N PRO A 455 11.90 11.66 4.52
CA PRO A 455 11.75 12.99 3.91
C PRO A 455 12.63 13.17 2.67
N GLY A 456 12.10 13.86 1.66
CA GLY A 456 12.76 14.23 0.42
C GLY A 456 12.75 13.14 -0.66
N LYS A 457 12.27 11.93 -0.34
CA LYS A 457 12.50 10.74 -1.19
C LYS A 457 11.49 10.60 -2.32
N PHE A 458 10.30 11.19 -2.22
CA PHE A 458 9.37 11.27 -3.36
C PHE A 458 9.84 12.23 -4.46
N LYS A 459 10.88 13.04 -4.22
CA LYS A 459 11.49 13.92 -5.23
C LYS A 459 12.35 13.13 -6.21
N ASN A 460 13.65 13.43 -6.28
CA ASN A 460 14.53 12.91 -7.32
C ASN A 460 14.77 11.39 -7.24
N LEU A 461 14.70 10.79 -6.06
CA LEU A 461 14.96 9.35 -5.90
C LEU A 461 13.81 8.50 -6.44
N TYR A 462 12.58 8.74 -5.98
CA TYR A 462 11.40 8.07 -6.50
C TYR A 462 11.24 8.27 -8.01
N THR A 463 11.29 9.52 -8.48
CA THR A 463 11.10 9.84 -9.91
C THR A 463 12.17 9.23 -10.83
N ALA A 464 13.37 8.96 -10.33
CA ALA A 464 14.40 8.28 -11.11
C ALA A 464 14.05 6.81 -11.42
N LEU A 465 13.33 6.12 -10.52
CA LEU A 465 12.88 4.75 -10.73
C LEU A 465 11.52 4.64 -11.42
N THR A 466 10.82 5.76 -11.63
CA THR A 466 9.66 5.83 -12.54
C THR A 466 10.08 6.08 -13.99
N THR A 467 11.37 5.93 -14.32
CA THR A 467 11.93 6.02 -15.68
C THR A 467 12.68 4.73 -16.02
N PRO A 468 12.53 4.18 -17.25
CA PRO A 468 13.26 3.00 -17.68
C PRO A 468 14.79 3.18 -17.70
N ALA A 469 15.52 2.09 -17.54
CA ALA A 469 16.98 1.99 -17.69
C ALA A 469 17.35 1.12 -18.90
N GLY A 470 18.64 0.86 -19.11
CA GLY A 470 19.11 -0.14 -20.07
C GLY A 470 18.71 0.17 -21.53
N GLY A 471 18.82 1.43 -21.94
CA GLY A 471 18.40 1.84 -23.30
C GLY A 471 16.89 1.84 -23.51
N ASN A 472 16.10 2.00 -22.43
CA ASN A 472 14.64 1.88 -22.39
C ASN A 472 14.08 0.46 -22.44
N ALA A 473 14.89 -0.55 -22.11
CA ALA A 473 14.48 -1.95 -22.05
C ALA A 473 14.36 -2.50 -20.62
N PHE A 474 14.77 -1.77 -19.58
CA PHE A 474 14.66 -2.21 -18.19
C PHE A 474 13.70 -1.33 -17.40
N HIS A 475 12.55 -1.87 -17.00
CA HIS A 475 11.47 -1.15 -16.33
C HIS A 475 11.33 -1.60 -14.88
N PHE A 476 10.91 -0.68 -14.00
CA PHE A 476 10.64 -0.97 -12.60
C PHE A 476 9.14 -0.90 -12.31
N ALA A 477 8.63 -1.92 -11.61
CA ALA A 477 7.26 -2.01 -11.16
C ALA A 477 7.21 -2.65 -9.76
N GLY A 478 6.05 -2.58 -9.12
CA GLY A 478 5.84 -2.99 -7.74
C GLY A 478 5.44 -1.79 -6.89
N GLU A 479 4.85 -2.05 -5.72
CA GLU A 479 4.22 -1.00 -4.91
C GLU A 479 5.13 0.20 -4.60
N ALA A 480 6.44 -0.02 -4.41
CA ALA A 480 7.43 1.04 -4.17
C ALA A 480 7.66 1.99 -5.36
N ILE A 481 7.18 1.63 -6.56
CA ILE A 481 7.22 2.46 -7.77
C ILE A 481 5.81 2.99 -8.08
N SER A 482 5.09 3.34 -7.02
CA SER A 482 3.82 4.04 -7.02
C SER A 482 3.74 5.00 -5.84
N VAL A 483 2.82 5.94 -5.89
CA VAL A 483 2.44 6.80 -4.74
C VAL A 483 1.47 6.13 -3.76
N ARG A 484 1.18 4.84 -3.94
CA ARG A 484 0.26 4.04 -3.10
C ARG A 484 0.99 2.88 -2.43
N HIS A 485 2.06 3.23 -1.72
CA HIS A 485 2.89 2.26 -0.99
C HIS A 485 2.06 1.38 -0.06
N ALA A 486 2.55 0.16 0.20
CA ALA A 486 1.93 -0.86 1.06
C ALA A 486 0.58 -1.44 0.58
N TRP A 487 0.06 -1.02 -0.58
CA TRP A 487 -1.22 -1.51 -1.12
C TRP A 487 -1.05 -2.30 -2.42
N VAL A 488 -1.95 -3.26 -2.64
CA VAL A 488 -2.06 -3.97 -3.93
C VAL A 488 -2.34 -3.00 -5.06
N GLU A 489 -3.12 -1.94 -4.79
CA GLU A 489 -3.38 -0.85 -5.74
C GLU A 489 -2.09 -0.28 -6.32
N GLY A 490 -1.10 0.05 -5.47
CA GLY A 490 0.19 0.58 -5.92
C GLY A 490 0.98 -0.41 -6.80
N ALA A 491 0.89 -1.70 -6.51
CA ALA A 491 1.47 -2.73 -7.37
C ALA A 491 0.79 -2.81 -8.74
N LEU A 492 -0.53 -2.62 -8.81
CA LEU A 492 -1.29 -2.63 -10.06
C LEU A 492 -1.05 -1.33 -10.87
N ASP A 493 -1.01 -0.17 -10.22
CA ASP A 493 -0.73 1.13 -10.83
C ASP A 493 0.67 1.16 -11.47
N SER A 494 1.67 0.70 -10.72
CA SER A 494 3.05 0.60 -11.23
C SER A 494 3.20 -0.43 -12.34
N ALA A 495 2.47 -1.54 -12.31
CA ALA A 495 2.45 -2.53 -13.39
C ALA A 495 1.83 -1.96 -14.67
N TRP A 496 0.72 -1.21 -14.57
CA TRP A 496 0.13 -0.48 -15.69
C TRP A 496 1.14 0.49 -16.30
N ARG A 497 1.82 1.30 -15.46
CA ARG A 497 2.83 2.26 -15.92
C ARG A 497 3.99 1.56 -16.64
N ALA A 498 4.52 0.48 -16.08
CA ALA A 498 5.64 -0.24 -16.70
C ALA A 498 5.26 -0.85 -18.07
N VAL A 499 4.02 -1.32 -18.23
CA VAL A 499 3.54 -1.78 -19.55
C VAL A 499 3.36 -0.60 -20.51
N ALA A 500 2.79 0.52 -20.05
CA ALA A 500 2.68 1.73 -20.87
C ALA A 500 4.06 2.20 -21.38
N GLU A 501 5.06 2.22 -20.49
CA GLU A 501 6.45 2.53 -20.84
C GLU A 501 7.02 1.55 -21.86
N LEU A 502 6.80 0.24 -21.67
CA LEU A 502 7.23 -0.79 -22.62
C LEU A 502 6.61 -0.55 -24.01
N LEU A 503 5.30 -0.31 -24.07
CA LEU A 503 4.59 -0.05 -25.34
C LEU A 503 5.17 1.18 -26.06
N VAL A 504 5.36 2.29 -25.33
CA VAL A 504 5.94 3.52 -25.90
C VAL A 504 7.40 3.29 -26.33
N CYS A 505 8.23 2.65 -25.51
CA CYS A 505 9.65 2.42 -25.81
C CYS A 505 9.87 1.42 -26.95
N SER A 506 8.91 0.52 -27.17
CA SER A 506 8.92 -0.44 -28.29
C SER A 506 8.34 0.14 -29.59
N GLY A 507 7.73 1.33 -29.55
CA GLY A 507 7.09 1.92 -30.72
C GLY A 507 5.79 1.20 -31.13
N ALA A 508 5.01 0.75 -30.15
CA ALA A 508 3.72 0.09 -30.40
C ALA A 508 2.80 0.96 -31.28
N ASP A 509 2.02 0.33 -32.14
CA ASP A 509 1.09 1.03 -33.02
C ASP A 509 -0.09 1.65 -32.25
N ILE A 510 -0.78 2.58 -32.91
CA ILE A 510 -1.92 3.32 -32.31
C ILE A 510 -3.03 2.35 -31.88
N ALA A 511 -3.28 1.29 -32.64
CA ALA A 511 -4.33 0.32 -32.33
C ALA A 511 -4.02 -0.43 -31.02
N THR A 512 -2.76 -0.81 -30.80
CA THR A 512 -2.30 -1.46 -29.57
C THR A 512 -2.39 -0.51 -28.37
N LEU A 513 -1.97 0.74 -28.53
CA LEU A 513 -2.07 1.76 -27.49
C LEU A 513 -3.53 2.05 -27.12
N GLN A 514 -4.41 2.18 -28.12
CA GLN A 514 -5.84 2.38 -27.91
C GLN A 514 -6.48 1.17 -27.21
N LYS A 515 -6.18 -0.05 -27.66
CA LYS A 515 -6.65 -1.27 -27.00
C LYS A 515 -6.21 -1.33 -25.54
N PHE A 516 -4.96 -0.95 -25.25
CA PHE A 516 -4.44 -0.91 -23.89
C PHE A 516 -5.25 0.05 -23.00
N THR A 517 -5.50 1.28 -23.46
CA THR A 517 -6.28 2.25 -22.69
C THR A 517 -7.75 1.89 -22.58
N ASP A 518 -8.36 1.32 -23.62
CA ASP A 518 -9.77 0.94 -23.63
C ASP A 518 -10.03 -0.22 -22.66
N ASN A 519 -9.15 -1.22 -22.66
CA ASN A 519 -9.33 -2.42 -21.85
C ASN A 519 -8.84 -2.25 -20.40
N TRP A 520 -7.79 -1.45 -20.17
CA TRP A 520 -7.10 -1.36 -18.88
C TRP A 520 -7.19 0.02 -18.22
N GLY A 521 -7.94 0.93 -18.84
CA GLY A 521 -8.13 2.30 -18.39
C GLY A 521 -6.85 3.12 -18.41
N VAL A 522 -6.90 4.25 -17.72
CA VAL A 522 -5.75 5.13 -17.48
C VAL A 522 -5.29 5.02 -16.03
N ASN A 523 -4.03 5.35 -15.76
CA ASN A 523 -3.53 5.48 -14.41
C ASN A 523 -3.44 6.95 -14.00
N LEU A 524 -4.16 7.32 -12.95
CA LEU A 524 -4.03 8.61 -12.28
C LEU A 524 -2.82 8.54 -11.33
N GLU A 525 -1.62 8.56 -11.92
CA GLU A 525 -0.36 8.76 -11.20
C GLU A 525 -0.02 10.25 -11.20
N TRP A 526 0.34 10.78 -10.03
CA TRP A 526 0.78 12.18 -9.92
C TRP A 526 2.21 12.41 -10.42
N VAL A 527 2.97 11.33 -10.67
CA VAL A 527 4.34 11.42 -11.17
C VAL A 527 4.44 11.05 -12.65
N LYS A 528 4.90 12.02 -13.45
CA LYS A 528 5.10 11.85 -14.89
C LYS A 528 6.37 11.02 -15.16
N SER A 529 6.23 9.88 -15.83
CA SER A 529 7.37 9.13 -16.38
C SER A 529 7.93 9.85 -17.61
N SER A 530 9.25 10.06 -17.65
CA SER A 530 9.90 10.74 -18.78
C SER A 530 9.71 9.99 -20.10
N ALA A 531 9.60 8.65 -20.05
CA ALA A 531 9.33 7.82 -21.22
C ALA A 531 7.94 8.10 -21.82
N LEU A 532 6.94 8.38 -20.98
CA LEU A 532 5.57 8.72 -21.42
C LEU A 532 5.45 10.16 -21.95
N THR A 533 6.47 11.00 -21.74
CA THR A 533 6.51 12.39 -22.22
C THR A 533 7.26 12.58 -23.53
N ARG A 534 7.89 11.53 -24.09
CA ARG A 534 8.59 11.64 -25.38
C ARG A 534 7.56 11.76 -26.51
N THR A 535 7.52 12.93 -27.15
CA THR A 535 6.87 13.11 -28.45
C THR A 535 7.52 12.17 -29.47
N ALA A 536 6.68 11.54 -30.30
CA ALA A 536 7.15 10.70 -31.40
C ALA A 536 8.20 11.46 -32.24
N PRO A 537 9.26 10.79 -32.73
CA PRO A 537 10.21 11.43 -33.63
C PRO A 537 9.46 12.02 -34.81
N THR A 538 9.70 13.30 -35.07
CA THR A 538 9.07 14.10 -36.13
C THR A 538 9.29 13.44 -37.50
N LYS A 539 8.32 12.65 -37.94
CA LYS A 539 7.98 12.52 -39.36
C LYS A 539 6.59 13.12 -39.52
N SER A 540 6.52 14.18 -40.31
CA SER A 540 5.31 14.91 -40.65
C SER A 540 4.20 13.96 -41.11
N PHE A 541 3.09 13.91 -40.36
CA PHE A 541 1.81 13.36 -40.81
C PHE A 541 0.68 14.35 -40.48
N PRO A 542 -0.39 14.39 -41.30
CA PRO A 542 -1.37 15.46 -41.28
C PRO A 542 -2.29 15.40 -40.06
N ALA A 543 -2.71 16.58 -39.62
CA ALA A 543 -3.48 16.83 -38.41
C ALA A 543 -4.78 16.00 -38.33
N THR A 544 -4.78 15.01 -37.43
CA THR A 544 -5.99 14.51 -36.75
C THR A 544 -5.61 14.26 -35.28
N GLY A 545 -6.45 14.75 -34.37
CA GLY A 545 -6.15 14.92 -32.95
C GLY A 545 -5.75 13.63 -32.23
N LEU A 546 -4.67 13.73 -31.45
CA LEU A 546 -4.15 12.70 -30.56
C LEU A 546 -4.79 12.82 -29.16
N PRO A 547 -5.12 11.72 -28.48
CA PRO A 547 -5.13 11.68 -27.02
C PRO A 547 -3.69 11.49 -26.54
N ILE A 548 -3.15 12.49 -25.86
CA ILE A 548 -1.89 12.36 -25.12
C ILE A 548 -2.14 11.36 -23.98
N LEU A 549 -1.21 10.41 -23.74
CA LEU A 549 -1.23 9.43 -22.64
C LEU A 549 -1.03 10.07 -21.24
N VAL A 550 -1.36 11.36 -21.11
CA VAL A 550 -1.28 12.19 -19.90
C VAL A 550 -2.52 13.10 -19.92
N ASN A 551 -3.21 13.18 -18.78
CA ASN A 551 -4.47 13.91 -18.53
C ASN A 551 -4.66 15.20 -19.39
N PRO A 552 -5.80 15.39 -20.09
CA PRO A 552 -5.89 16.34 -21.21
C PRO A 552 -6.31 17.77 -20.81
N ARG A 553 -5.67 18.42 -19.83
CA ARG A 553 -6.06 19.80 -19.44
C ARG A 553 -4.98 20.88 -19.43
N ASP A 554 -3.75 20.59 -19.86
CA ASP A 554 -2.70 21.60 -19.96
C ASP A 554 -2.42 22.05 -21.40
N THR A 555 -3.41 22.66 -22.07
CA THR A 555 -3.15 23.62 -23.16
C THR A 555 -4.20 24.74 -23.15
N LEU A 556 -3.83 25.85 -22.49
CA LEU A 556 -4.15 27.26 -22.75
C LEU A 556 -5.61 27.74 -22.80
N PHE A 557 -5.91 28.68 -21.89
CA PHE A 557 -7.12 29.50 -21.79
C PHE A 557 -7.26 30.58 -22.89
N SER A 558 -8.53 30.97 -23.10
CA SER A 558 -9.07 32.28 -23.53
C SER A 558 -9.07 32.61 -25.03
N ILE A 559 -10.27 32.77 -25.62
CA ILE A 559 -10.81 34.11 -25.95
C ILE A 559 -12.33 34.10 -25.75
N GLY A 560 -12.84 35.00 -24.91
CA GLY A 560 -14.27 35.29 -24.79
C GLY A 560 -14.68 36.53 -25.60
N SER A 561 -15.91 36.46 -26.11
CA SER A 561 -16.86 37.56 -26.41
C SER A 561 -16.71 38.36 -27.71
N SER A 562 -17.70 38.21 -28.62
CA SER A 562 -18.62 39.28 -29.05
C SER A 562 -19.19 39.09 -30.47
N LEU A 563 -20.50 39.36 -30.58
CA LEU A 563 -21.25 39.90 -31.71
C LEU A 563 -20.46 40.50 -32.91
N LEU A 564 -20.92 40.09 -34.11
CA LEU A 564 -21.23 40.87 -35.33
C LEU A 564 -20.10 41.48 -36.20
N VAL A 565 -20.26 41.23 -37.52
CA VAL A 565 -19.88 42.02 -38.73
C VAL A 565 -18.65 41.59 -39.57
N HIS A 566 -19.01 41.01 -40.74
CA HIS A 566 -18.52 41.15 -42.13
C HIS A 566 -17.05 40.96 -42.60
N HIS A 567 -16.99 40.15 -43.69
CA HIS A 567 -16.17 40.20 -44.93
C HIS A 567 -15.01 39.20 -45.18
N LEU A 568 -15.25 38.38 -46.23
CA LEU A 568 -14.41 37.81 -47.29
C LEU A 568 -12.87 37.99 -47.25
N ALA A 569 -12.12 36.91 -47.54
CA ALA A 569 -11.56 36.63 -48.88
C ALA A 569 -10.77 35.30 -48.91
N ALA A 570 -10.85 34.61 -50.06
CA ALA A 570 -10.10 33.41 -50.42
C ALA A 570 -8.81 33.75 -51.19
N ALA A 571 -7.84 32.83 -51.27
CA ALA A 571 -7.14 32.45 -52.51
C ALA A 571 -6.04 31.38 -52.29
N GLU A 572 -5.84 30.58 -53.34
CA GLU A 572 -5.04 29.37 -53.50
C GLU A 572 -3.51 29.53 -53.61
N ALA A 573 -2.89 28.36 -53.56
CA ALA A 573 -1.52 27.92 -53.86
C ALA A 573 -0.70 28.63 -54.95
N ALA A 574 0.63 28.60 -54.77
CA ALA A 574 1.60 28.17 -55.81
C ALA A 574 3.01 27.88 -55.24
N THR A 575 3.47 26.67 -55.57
CA THR A 575 4.82 26.12 -55.83
C THR A 575 6.14 26.92 -55.70
N ALA A 576 7.17 26.14 -55.32
CA ALA A 576 8.61 26.18 -55.64
C ALA A 576 9.46 27.32 -55.02
N ALA A 577 10.67 27.09 -54.52
CA ALA A 577 11.66 26.03 -54.75
C ALA A 577 12.36 25.59 -53.46
#